data_AF-A0A235J6V5-F1
#
_entry.id   AF-A0A235J6V5-F1
#
_cell.length_a   1.000
_cell.length_b   1.000
_cell.length_c   1.000
_cell.angle_alpha   90.00
_cell.angle_beta   90.00
_cell.angle_gamma   90.00
#
_symmetry.space_group_name_H-M   'P 1'
#
loop_
_entity.id
_entity.type
_entity.pdbx_description
1 polymer ?
#
loop_
_entity_poly.entity_id
_entity_poly.type
_entity_poly.pdbx_seq_one_letter_code
_entity_poly.pdbx_strand_id
1 'polypeptide(L)'
;MLTFAQVNFGVNSGSLLGIIYLLWAIIYLILTVAWLSQRGTRLRGWALALYIIQLIFTPIIMLLIGTILFFQGWRLDPILQFGQFLSLLLIIYLSIKDIVINAVYRDR
;
A
#
# COMPACT_ATOMS: atom_id res chain seq x y z
N MET A 1 -10.97 -10.93 -37.05
CA MET A 1 -9.80 -11.23 -36.21
C MET A 1 -10.17 -11.00 -34.76
N LEU A 2 -10.38 -12.06 -33.98
CA LEU A 2 -10.43 -11.95 -32.52
C LEU A 2 -8.98 -11.89 -32.06
N THR A 3 -8.43 -10.68 -31.97
CA THR A 3 -7.15 -10.46 -31.28
C THR A 3 -7.39 -10.85 -29.84
N PHE A 4 -6.98 -12.06 -29.45
CA PHE A 4 -6.97 -12.45 -28.05
C PHE A 4 -6.17 -11.37 -27.32
N ALA A 5 -6.83 -10.64 -26.42
CA ALA A 5 -6.14 -9.86 -25.41
C ALA A 5 -5.42 -10.88 -24.52
N GLN A 6 -4.23 -11.32 -24.95
CA GLN A 6 -3.42 -12.28 -24.21
C GLN A 6 -2.96 -11.58 -22.94
N VAL A 7 -3.65 -11.82 -21.84
CA VAL A 7 -3.16 -11.42 -20.52
C VAL A 7 -1.95 -12.30 -20.23
N ASN A 8 -0.76 -11.69 -20.19
CA ASN A 8 0.45 -12.39 -19.76
C ASN A 8 0.41 -12.52 -18.23
N PHE A 9 -0.35 -13.52 -17.76
CA PHE A 9 -0.32 -13.96 -16.38
C PHE A 9 1.02 -14.63 -16.10
N GLY A 10 1.86 -14.02 -15.25
CA GLY A 10 3.17 -14.56 -14.94
C GLY A 10 4.04 -13.64 -14.10
N VAL A 11 5.32 -14.01 -13.99
CA VAL A 11 6.38 -13.34 -13.20
C VAL A 11 6.97 -12.16 -13.98
N ASN A 12 6.12 -11.29 -14.53
CA ASN A 12 6.58 -10.04 -15.13
C ASN A 12 6.80 -8.99 -14.03
N SER A 13 7.67 -7.99 -14.30
CA SER A 13 8.04 -6.96 -13.32
C SER A 13 6.82 -6.19 -12.78
N GLY A 14 5.85 -5.86 -13.64
CA GLY A 14 4.63 -5.16 -13.25
C GLY A 14 3.76 -5.99 -12.30
N SER A 15 3.53 -7.26 -12.62
CA SER A 15 2.73 -8.17 -11.80
C SER A 15 3.41 -8.48 -10.47
N LEU A 16 4.74 -8.59 -10.44
CA LEU A 16 5.51 -8.69 -9.19
C LEU A 16 5.35 -7.47 -8.30
N LEU A 17 5.48 -6.26 -8.86
CA LEU A 17 5.21 -5.02 -8.13
C LEU A 17 3.77 -5.00 -7.60
N GLY A 18 2.81 -5.44 -8.42
CA GLY A 18 1.41 -5.58 -8.03
C GLY A 18 1.22 -6.49 -6.81
N ILE A 19 1.84 -7.67 -6.80
CA ILE A 19 1.79 -8.60 -5.66
C ILE A 19 2.36 -7.94 -4.40
N ILE A 20 3.49 -7.23 -4.51
CA ILE A 20 4.10 -6.56 -3.36
C ILE A 20 3.14 -5.50 -2.81
N TYR A 21 2.50 -4.70 -3.67
CA TYR A 21 1.47 -3.74 -3.26
C TYR A 21 0.30 -4.41 -2.52
N LEU A 22 -0.21 -5.53 -3.03
CA LEU A 22 -1.32 -6.26 -2.40
C LEU A 22 -0.95 -6.79 -1.02
N LEU A 23 0.21 -7.44 -0.90
CA LEU A 23 0.70 -7.97 0.38
C LEU A 23 0.96 -6.83 1.37
N TRP A 24 1.59 -5.74 0.92
CA TRP A 24 1.88 -4.60 1.79
C TRP A 24 0.61 -3.89 2.24
N ALA A 25 -0.42 -3.79 1.39
CA ALA A 25 -1.71 -3.22 1.76
C ALA A 25 -2.37 -3.99 2.90
N ILE A 26 -2.35 -5.33 2.84
CA ILE A 26 -2.91 -6.21 3.87
C ILE A 26 -2.13 -6.05 5.18
N ILE A 27 -0.80 -6.10 5.11
CA ILE A 27 0.07 -5.91 6.29
C ILE A 27 -0.17 -4.54 6.92
N TYR A 28 -0.20 -3.48 6.10
CA TYR A 28 -0.44 -2.12 6.55
C TYR A 28 -1.81 -1.97 7.23
N LEU A 29 -2.87 -2.55 6.65
CA LEU A 29 -4.21 -2.54 7.24
C LEU A 29 -4.23 -3.23 8.60
N ILE A 30 -3.66 -4.44 8.70
CA ILE A 30 -3.63 -5.20 9.96
C ILE A 30 -2.90 -4.41 11.04
N LEU A 31 -1.71 -3.88 10.72
CA LEU A 31 -0.92 -3.09 11.65
C LEU A 31 -1.73 -1.86 12.09
N THR A 32 -2.18 -1.03 11.16
CA THR A 32 -2.86 0.22 11.49
C THR A 32 -4.16 0.01 12.29
N VAL A 33 -4.93 -1.05 12.02
CA VAL A 33 -6.10 -1.43 12.83
C VAL A 33 -5.69 -1.83 14.25
N ALA A 34 -4.66 -2.66 14.41
CA ALA A 34 -4.15 -3.04 15.72
C ALA A 34 -3.68 -1.82 16.53
N TRP A 35 -2.99 -0.89 15.87
CA TRP A 35 -2.55 0.37 16.48
C TRP A 35 -3.71 1.34 16.78
N LEU A 36 -4.75 1.38 15.95
CA LEU A 36 -5.94 2.20 16.18
C LEU A 36 -6.62 1.85 17.51
N SER A 37 -6.77 0.56 17.81
CA SER A 37 -7.33 0.10 19.09
C SER A 37 -6.54 0.62 20.30
N GLN A 38 -5.24 0.82 20.14
CA GLN A 38 -4.36 1.34 21.20
C GLN A 38 -4.33 2.87 21.24
N ARG A 39 -4.62 3.53 20.12
CA ARG A 39 -4.56 5.00 19.93
C ARG A 39 -5.88 5.73 20.13
N GLY A 40 -7.01 5.04 19.98
CA GLY A 40 -8.35 5.65 20.02
C GLY A 40 -8.66 6.40 21.32
N THR A 41 -7.93 6.09 22.39
CA THR A 41 -8.07 6.75 23.70
C THR A 41 -7.19 8.01 23.85
N ARG A 42 -6.12 8.16 23.06
CA ARG A 42 -5.08 9.20 23.22
C ARG A 42 -5.15 10.28 22.14
N LEU A 43 -5.49 9.93 20.89
CA LEU A 43 -5.67 10.90 19.81
C LEU A 43 -7.06 11.55 19.92
N ARG A 44 -7.13 12.88 19.82
CA ARG A 44 -8.40 13.64 19.85
C ARG A 44 -8.47 14.65 18.71
N GLY A 45 -9.69 14.96 18.27
CA GLY A 45 -9.95 15.96 17.24
C GLY A 45 -9.40 15.60 15.86
N TRP A 46 -8.78 16.56 15.18
CA TRP A 46 -8.31 16.43 13.80
C TRP A 46 -7.26 15.35 13.59
N ALA A 47 -6.40 15.08 14.58
CA ALA A 47 -5.38 14.05 14.48
C ALA A 47 -5.98 12.64 14.36
N LEU A 48 -7.08 12.38 15.09
CA LEU A 48 -7.81 11.11 14.99
C LEU A 48 -8.51 10.99 13.63
N ALA A 49 -9.12 12.07 13.14
CA ALA A 49 -9.78 12.08 11.83
C ALA A 49 -8.78 11.77 10.69
N LEU A 50 -7.62 12.44 10.68
CA LEU A 50 -6.57 12.18 9.68
C LEU A 50 -6.02 10.76 9.77
N TYR A 51 -5.86 10.22 10.97
CA TYR A 51 -5.41 8.85 11.16
C TYR A 51 -6.41 7.82 10.64
N ILE A 52 -7.72 8.04 10.86
CA ILE A 52 -8.77 7.18 10.31
C ILE A 52 -8.81 7.28 8.78
N ILE A 53 -8.71 8.49 8.22
CA ILE A 53 -8.64 8.69 6.77
C ILE A 53 -7.45 7.92 6.20
N GLN A 54 -6.27 8.04 6.80
CA GLN A 54 -5.07 7.30 6.38
C GLN A 54 -5.30 5.78 6.47
N LEU A 55 -5.87 5.29 7.57
CA LEU A 55 -6.16 3.88 7.78
C LEU A 55 -7.11 3.28 6.73
N ILE A 56 -8.06 4.06 6.21
CA ILE A 56 -9.00 3.61 5.19
C ILE A 56 -8.43 3.78 3.78
N PHE A 57 -7.95 4.99 3.44
CA PHE A 57 -7.56 5.32 2.08
C PHE A 57 -6.25 4.67 1.65
N THR A 58 -5.24 4.62 2.53
CA THR A 58 -3.93 4.04 2.17
C THR A 58 -4.05 2.59 1.69
N PRO A 59 -4.67 1.65 2.43
CA PRO A 59 -4.78 0.28 1.96
C PRO A 59 -5.68 0.15 0.72
N ILE A 60 -6.76 0.93 0.60
CA ILE A 60 -7.62 0.91 -0.60
C ILE A 60 -6.83 1.30 -1.86
N ILE A 61 -6.04 2.38 -1.77
CA ILE A 61 -5.21 2.85 -2.88
C ILE A 61 -4.16 1.79 -3.24
N MET A 62 -3.49 1.20 -2.25
CA MET A 62 -2.50 0.16 -2.48
C MET A 62 -3.11 -1.10 -3.09
N LEU A 63 -4.31 -1.51 -2.67
CA LEU A 63 -5.03 -2.64 -3.27
C LEU A 63 -5.43 -2.34 -4.72
N LEU A 64 -5.89 -1.12 -5.00
CA LEU A 64 -6.27 -0.71 -6.37
C LEU A 64 -5.05 -0.68 -7.29
N ILE A 65 -3.95 -0.07 -6.86
CA ILE A 65 -2.69 -0.06 -7.64
C ILE A 65 -2.17 -1.49 -7.81
N GLY A 66 -2.18 -2.29 -6.74
CA GLY A 66 -1.72 -3.67 -6.74
C GLY A 66 -2.51 -4.56 -7.71
N THR A 67 -3.84 -4.46 -7.71
CA THR A 67 -4.70 -5.20 -8.64
C THR A 67 -4.49 -4.78 -10.09
N ILE A 68 -4.39 -3.47 -10.37
CA ILE A 68 -4.13 -2.98 -11.74
C ILE A 68 -2.78 -3.49 -12.25
N LEU A 69 -1.72 -3.38 -11.45
CA LEU A 69 -0.38 -3.86 -11.82
C LEU A 69 -0.34 -5.39 -11.94
N PHE A 70 -1.07 -6.11 -11.09
CA PHE A 70 -1.14 -7.56 -11.16
C PHE A 70 -1.72 -8.05 -12.51
N PHE A 71 -2.84 -7.49 -12.96
CA PHE A 71 -3.52 -7.92 -14.19
C PHE A 71 -2.98 -7.25 -15.46
N GLN A 72 -2.57 -5.99 -15.39
CA GLN A 72 -2.24 -5.16 -16.57
C GLN A 72 -0.82 -4.60 -16.55
N GLY A 73 -0.01 -4.91 -15.53
CA GLY A 73 1.34 -4.36 -15.37
C GLY A 73 2.27 -4.69 -16.54
N TRP A 74 2.07 -5.82 -17.22
CA TRP A 74 2.86 -6.22 -18.39
C TRP A 74 2.68 -5.32 -19.62
N ARG A 75 1.58 -4.54 -19.68
CA ARG A 75 1.32 -3.55 -20.75
C ARG A 75 1.70 -2.13 -20.37
N LEU A 76 2.02 -1.91 -19.09
CA LEU A 76 2.31 -0.59 -18.58
C LEU A 76 3.72 -0.18 -19.05
N ASP A 77 3.88 1.07 -19.50
CA ASP A 77 5.18 1.56 -19.94
C ASP A 77 6.24 1.43 -18.84
N PRO A 78 7.48 1.03 -19.17
CA PRO A 78 8.52 0.82 -18.17
C PRO A 78 8.76 2.03 -17.24
N ILE A 79 8.64 3.25 -17.76
CA ILE A 79 8.80 4.48 -16.96
C ILE A 79 7.69 4.63 -15.91
N LEU A 80 6.47 4.22 -16.24
CA LEU A 80 5.33 4.25 -15.31
C LEU A 80 5.45 3.14 -14.27
N GLN A 81 5.91 1.95 -14.65
CA GLN A 81 6.25 0.88 -13.70
C GLN A 81 7.33 1.34 -12.71
N PHE A 82 8.35 2.06 -13.19
CA PHE A 82 9.39 2.64 -12.33
C PHE A 82 8.84 3.69 -11.37
N GLY A 83 7.91 4.55 -11.82
CA GLY A 83 7.21 5.49 -10.94
C GLY A 83 6.42 4.79 -9.82
N GLN A 84 5.77 3.66 -10.12
CA GLN A 84 5.09 2.85 -9.11
C GLN A 84 6.09 2.19 -8.15
N PHE A 85 7.23 1.73 -8.64
CA PHE A 85 8.29 1.21 -7.77
C PHE A 85 8.81 2.27 -6.78
N LEU A 86 9.07 3.50 -7.22
CA LEU A 86 9.47 4.59 -6.32
C LEU A 86 8.37 4.94 -5.32
N SER A 87 7.11 4.93 -5.76
CA SER A 87 5.96 5.15 -4.88
C SER A 87 5.84 4.07 -3.82
N LEU A 88 6.11 2.81 -4.17
CA LEU A 88 6.14 1.69 -3.23
C LEU A 88 7.23 1.90 -2.17
N LEU A 89 8.45 2.27 -2.58
CA LEU A 89 9.55 2.55 -1.65
C LEU A 89 9.20 3.67 -0.66
N LEU A 90 8.56 4.74 -1.14
CA LEU A 90 8.09 5.83 -0.29
C LEU A 90 7.06 5.34 0.73
N ILE A 91 6.09 4.52 0.31
CA ILE A 91 5.06 4.01 1.21
C ILE A 91 5.68 3.06 2.25
N ILE A 92 6.64 2.22 1.87
CA ILE A 92 7.37 1.36 2.80
C ILE A 92 8.09 2.22 3.84
N TYR A 93 8.81 3.26 3.42
CA TYR A 93 9.49 4.19 4.33
C TYR A 93 8.50 4.86 5.31
N LEU A 94 7.37 5.37 4.81
CA LEU A 94 6.33 5.99 5.64
C LEU A 94 5.71 4.97 6.61
N SER A 95 5.48 3.74 6.17
CA SER A 95 4.96 2.66 7.01
C SER A 95 5.92 2.33 8.16
N ILE A 96 7.22 2.23 7.87
CA ILE A 96 8.26 1.99 8.88
C ILE A 96 8.32 3.17 9.86
N LYS A 97 8.29 4.41 9.35
CA LYS A 97 8.27 5.61 10.19
C LYS A 97 7.08 5.62 11.14
N ASP A 98 5.88 5.29 10.64
CA ASP A 98 4.68 5.14 11.46
C ASP A 98 4.90 4.06 12.53
N ILE A 99 5.40 2.88 12.17
CA ILE A 99 5.69 1.80 13.14
C ILE A 99 6.67 2.26 14.21
N VAL A 100 7.76 2.94 13.85
CA VAL A 100 8.80 3.41 14.80
C VAL A 100 8.22 4.44 15.76
N ILE A 101 7.47 5.42 15.26
CA ILE A 101 6.78 6.42 16.10
C ILE A 101 5.81 5.72 17.06
N ASN A 102 5.16 4.64 16.62
CA ASN A 102 4.12 3.98 17.40
C ASN A 102 4.68 2.97 18.41
N ALA A 103 5.77 2.28 18.08
CA ALA A 103 6.36 1.24 18.90
C ALA A 103 7.42 1.78 19.86
N VAL A 104 8.32 2.64 19.37
CA VAL A 104 9.50 3.06 20.15
C VAL A 104 9.22 4.30 21.00
N TYR A 105 8.48 5.27 20.45
CA TYR A 105 8.18 6.52 21.16
C TYR A 105 6.95 6.42 22.05
N ARG A 106 6.30 5.26 22.14
CA ARG A 106 5.15 5.04 23.03
C ARG A 106 5.54 4.97 24.51
N ASP A 107 6.74 4.46 24.79
CA ASP A 107 7.23 4.15 26.14
C ASP A 107 8.11 5.27 26.75
N ARG A 108 8.18 6.43 26.08
CA ARG A 108 8.78 7.67 26.62
C ARG A 108 7.71 8.69 26.93
#